data_AF-A0A5H2YCN8-F1
#
_entry.id   AF-A0A5H2YCN8-F1
#
_cell.length_a   1.000
_cell.length_b   1.000
_cell.length_c   1.000
_cell.angle_alpha   90.00
_cell.angle_beta   90.00
_cell.angle_gamma   90.00
#
_symmetry.space_group_name_H-M   'P 1'
#
loop_
_entity.id
_entity.type
_entity.pdbx_description
1 polymer ?
#
loop_
_entity_poly.entity_id
_entity_poly.type
_entity_poly.pdbx_seq_one_letter_code
_entity_poly.pdbx_strand_id
1 'polypeptide(L)'
;MKIHLPGLLQLKPFDESADARIAGKIYASSPALAAGVVISGVLGVAALGLQLFGHESALPVLGLCIAVSAVTAGLEWHANLKARALNQLFATLIVTAVVSLIQPTI
;
A
#
# COMPACT_ATOMS: atom_id res chain seq x y z
N MET A 1 4.09 6.60 -23.88
CA MET A 1 3.52 7.34 -22.73
C MET A 1 4.59 7.41 -21.64
N LYS A 2 4.96 8.60 -21.15
CA LYS A 2 5.83 8.72 -19.97
C LYS A 2 4.98 8.40 -18.75
N ILE A 3 5.08 7.18 -18.24
CA ILE A 3 4.38 6.77 -17.03
C ILE A 3 5.13 7.43 -15.87
N HIS A 4 4.52 8.46 -15.27
CA HIS A 4 5.07 9.09 -14.07
C HIS A 4 4.77 8.19 -12.86
N LEU A 5 5.81 7.61 -12.26
CA LEU A 5 5.71 6.76 -11.07
C LEU A 5 4.89 7.39 -9.92
N PRO A 6 5.04 8.69 -9.60
CA PRO A 6 4.20 9.33 -8.59
C PRO A 6 2.73 9.39 -9.00
N GLY A 7 2.45 9.59 -10.29
CA GLY A 7 1.10 9.61 -10.84
C GLY A 7 0.42 8.25 -10.77
N LEU A 8 1.17 7.16 -10.98
CA LEU A 8 0.71 5.78 -10.80
C LEU A 8 0.27 5.51 -9.34
N LEU A 9 1.08 5.91 -8.37
CA LEU A 9 0.79 5.71 -6.94
C LEU A 9 -0.37 6.58 -6.43
N GLN A 10 -0.72 7.65 -7.16
CA GLN A 10 -1.87 8.50 -6.87
C GLN A 10 -3.17 8.00 -7.51
N LEU A 11 -3.10 6.93 -8.32
CA LEU A 11 -4.30 6.35 -8.91
C LEU A 11 -5.16 5.71 -7.83
N LYS A 12 -6.38 6.22 -7.71
CA LYS A 12 -7.45 5.65 -6.89
C LYS A 12 -8.57 5.20 -7.82
N PRO A 13 -8.48 3.98 -8.40
CA PRO A 13 -9.48 3.49 -9.35
C PRO A 13 -10.86 3.28 -8.72
N PHE A 14 -10.95 3.16 -7.39
CA PHE A 14 -12.21 3.00 -6.68
C PHE A 14 -12.57 4.29 -5.94
N ASP A 15 -13.80 4.76 -6.12
CA ASP A 15 -14.28 6.00 -5.49
C ASP A 15 -14.49 5.82 -3.98
N GLU A 16 -13.73 6.58 -3.18
CA GLU A 16 -13.78 6.56 -1.72
C GLU A 16 -14.79 7.57 -1.13
N SER A 17 -15.58 8.27 -1.96
CA SER A 17 -16.47 9.34 -1.50
C SER A 17 -17.47 8.91 -0.42
N ALA A 18 -17.98 7.67 -0.50
CA ALA A 18 -18.83 7.07 0.53
C ALA A 18 -18.03 6.68 1.79
N ASP A 19 -16.85 6.09 1.59
CA ASP A 19 -15.95 5.64 2.66
C ASP A 19 -15.43 6.81 3.51
N ALA A 20 -15.13 7.95 2.88
CA ALA A 20 -14.57 9.13 3.54
C ALA A 20 -15.43 9.66 4.70
N ARG A 21 -16.76 9.50 4.62
CA ARG A 21 -17.69 9.93 5.68
C ARG A 21 -17.58 9.06 6.93
N ILE A 22 -17.19 7.80 6.78
CA ILE A 22 -17.22 6.79 7.84
C ILE A 22 -15.80 6.50 8.36
N ALA A 23 -14.79 6.65 7.50
CA ALA A 23 -13.41 6.30 7.79
C ALA A 23 -12.81 7.08 8.96
N GLY A 24 -13.16 8.36 9.11
CA GLY A 24 -12.68 9.17 10.23
C GLY A 24 -13.04 8.56 11.60
N LYS A 25 -14.27 8.05 11.75
CA LYS A 25 -14.72 7.38 12.97
C LYS A 25 -14.00 6.04 13.16
N ILE A 26 -13.86 5.26 12.09
CA ILE A 26 -13.26 3.93 12.14
C ILE A 26 -11.78 4.01 12.55
N TYR A 27 -10.98 4.88 11.93
CA TYR A 27 -9.57 5.02 12.31
C TYR A 27 -9.39 5.67 13.68
N ALA A 28 -10.24 6.62 14.07
CA ALA A 28 -10.21 7.18 15.43
C ALA A 28 -10.49 6.10 16.49
N SER A 29 -11.38 5.14 16.17
CA SER A 29 -11.69 4.03 17.06
C SER A 29 -10.69 2.87 17.04
N SER A 30 -9.82 2.81 16.02
CA SER A 30 -8.86 1.71 15.84
C SER A 30 -7.46 2.24 15.47
N PRO A 31 -6.68 2.67 16.47
CA PRO A 31 -5.32 3.17 16.24
C PRO A 31 -4.39 2.08 15.66
N ALA A 32 -4.66 0.80 15.95
CA ALA A 32 -3.92 -0.32 15.37
C ALA A 32 -4.12 -0.43 13.85
N LEU A 33 -5.34 -0.19 13.36
CA LEU A 33 -5.62 -0.17 11.93
C LEU A 33 -4.87 0.97 11.24
N ALA A 34 -4.96 2.18 11.80
CA ALA A 34 -4.24 3.34 11.27
C ALA A 34 -2.72 3.12 11.24
N ALA A 35 -2.16 2.56 12.32
CA ALA A 35 -0.75 2.20 12.39
C ALA A 35 -0.38 1.16 11.33
N GLY A 36 -1.21 0.14 11.12
CA GLY A 36 -0.99 -0.89 10.09
C GLY A 36 -0.92 -0.31 8.68
N VAL A 37 -1.82 0.62 8.33
CA VAL A 37 -1.82 1.30 7.01
C VAL A 37 -0.56 2.17 6.84
N VAL A 38 -0.13 2.86 7.89
CA VAL A 38 1.13 3.63 7.85
C VAL A 38 2.34 2.71 7.70
N ILE A 39 2.37 1.60 8.45
CA ILE A 39 3.46 0.61 8.40
C ILE A 39 3.57 0.00 7.01
N SER A 40 2.46 -0.39 6.36
CA SER A 40 2.51 -0.93 4.99
C SER A 40 3.06 0.10 4.00
N GLY A 41 2.67 1.37 4.12
CA GLY A 41 3.24 2.45 3.31
C GLY A 41 4.75 2.59 3.48
N VAL A 42 5.24 2.59 4.72
CA VAL A 42 6.69 2.65 5.03
C VAL A 42 7.43 1.44 4.48
N LEU A 43 6.89 0.23 4.64
CA LEU A 43 7.49 -1.00 4.12
C LEU A 43 7.57 -0.98 2.58
N GLY A 44 6.54 -0.46 1.90
CA GLY A 44 6.57 -0.33 0.44
C GLY A 44 7.67 0.61 -0.05
N VAL A 45 7.84 1.76 0.59
CA VAL A 45 8.93 2.70 0.28
C VAL A 45 10.30 2.10 0.61
N ALA A 46 10.41 1.39 1.73
CA ALA A 46 11.65 0.70 2.12
C ALA A 46 12.03 -0.40 1.12
N ALA A 47 11.06 -1.23 0.68
CA ALA A 47 11.30 -2.26 -0.33
C ALA A 47 11.80 -1.67 -1.66
N LEU A 48 11.21 -0.55 -2.10
CA LEU A 48 11.68 0.19 -3.28
C LEU A 48 13.12 0.69 -3.11
N GLY A 49 13.44 1.31 -1.97
CA GLY A 49 14.79 1.78 -1.69
C GLY A 49 15.80 0.63 -1.68
N LEU A 50 15.49 -0.45 -0.95
CA LEU A 50 16.36 -1.63 -0.86
C LEU A 50 16.60 -2.27 -2.23
N GLN A 51 15.57 -2.38 -3.07
CA GLN A 51 15.70 -2.92 -4.42
C GLN A 51 16.61 -2.04 -5.29
N LEU A 52 16.46 -0.72 -5.22
CA LEU A 52 17.29 0.22 -5.99
C LEU A 52 18.78 0.09 -5.62
N PHE A 53 19.08 -0.14 -4.34
CA PHE A 53 20.43 -0.36 -3.82
C PHE A 53 20.86 -1.84 -3.82
N GLY A 54 20.14 -2.74 -4.50
CA GLY A 54 20.54 -4.14 -4.65
C GLY A 54 20.63 -4.95 -3.35
N HIS A 55 19.91 -4.55 -2.30
CA HIS A 55 19.88 -5.30 -1.05
C HIS A 55 18.98 -6.54 -1.14
N GLU A 56 19.50 -7.68 -0.69
CA GLU A 56 18.77 -8.96 -0.66
C GLU A 56 17.49 -8.93 0.19
N SER A 57 17.40 -7.99 1.13
CA SER A 57 16.24 -7.80 2.00
C SER A 57 15.03 -7.13 1.32
N ALA A 58 15.17 -6.66 0.07
CA ALA A 58 14.07 -6.00 -0.66
C ALA A 58 12.82 -6.89 -0.80
N LEU A 59 13.00 -8.16 -1.19
CA LEU A 59 11.89 -9.11 -1.37
C LEU A 59 11.22 -9.50 -0.05
N PRO A 60 11.96 -9.83 1.03
CA PRO A 60 11.35 -10.03 2.36
C PRO A 60 10.54 -8.83 2.85
N VAL A 61 11.06 -7.60 2.68
CA VAL A 61 10.37 -6.37 3.09
C VAL A 61 9.12 -6.13 2.24
N LEU A 62 9.18 -6.41 0.94
CA LEU A 62 8.00 -6.40 0.07
C LEU A 62 6.95 -7.43 0.51
N GLY A 63 7.36 -8.64 0.88
CA GLY A 63 6.47 -9.67 1.40
C GLY A 63 5.73 -9.22 2.67
N LEU A 64 6.46 -8.57 3.60
CA LEU A 64 5.86 -7.95 4.79
C LEU A 64 4.88 -6.83 4.42
N CYS A 65 5.24 -5.96 3.46
CA CYS A 65 4.35 -4.92 2.94
C CYS A 65 3.03 -5.52 2.44
N ILE A 66 3.09 -6.59 1.64
CA ILE A 66 1.91 -7.27 1.09
C ILE A 66 1.07 -7.87 2.21
N ALA A 67 1.69 -8.58 3.17
CA ALA A 67 0.97 -9.21 4.28
C ALA A 67 0.23 -8.18 5.15
N VAL A 68 0.90 -7.10 5.55
CA VAL A 68 0.27 -6.03 6.35
C VAL A 68 -0.84 -5.34 5.56
N SER A 69 -0.63 -5.10 4.26
CA SER A 69 -1.66 -4.52 3.38
C SER A 69 -2.89 -5.42 3.25
N ALA A 70 -2.71 -6.75 3.15
CA ALA A 70 -3.82 -7.69 3.06
C ALA A 70 -4.64 -7.73 4.35
N VAL A 71 -3.98 -7.74 5.52
CA VAL A 71 -4.65 -7.73 6.82
C VAL A 71 -5.45 -6.44 7.02
N THR A 72 -4.82 -5.29 6.78
CA THR A 72 -5.47 -3.98 6.97
C THR A 72 -6.59 -3.74 5.97
N ALA A 73 -6.44 -4.15 4.70
CA ALA A 73 -7.52 -4.10 3.72
C ALA A 73 -8.70 -5.01 4.12
N GLY A 74 -8.44 -6.19 4.68
CA GLY A 74 -9.47 -7.07 5.21
C GLY A 74 -10.27 -6.43 6.36
N LEU A 75 -9.58 -5.73 7.26
CA LEU A 75 -10.21 -4.97 8.35
C LEU A 75 -11.03 -3.79 7.83
N GLU A 76 -10.50 -3.02 6.87
CA GLU A 76 -11.23 -1.93 6.21
C GLU A 76 -12.48 -2.45 5.50
N TRP A 77 -12.38 -3.56 4.78
CA TRP A 77 -13.50 -4.19 4.12
C TRP A 77 -14.60 -4.60 5.12
N HIS A 78 -14.20 -5.21 6.25
CA HIS A 78 -15.12 -5.60 7.30
C HIS A 78 -15.80 -4.38 7.96
N ALA A 79 -15.11 -3.25 8.02
CA ALA A 79 -15.63 -1.98 8.52
C ALA A 79 -16.46 -1.19 7.47
N ASN A 80 -16.83 -1.82 6.35
CA ASN A 80 -17.54 -1.22 5.20
C ASN A 80 -16.76 -0.14 4.43
N LEU A 81 -15.43 -0.07 4.57
CA LEU A 81 -14.55 0.81 3.79
C LEU A 81 -14.00 0.06 2.56
N LYS A 82 -14.91 -0.40 1.70
CA LYS A 82 -14.55 -1.34 0.61
C LYS A 82 -13.71 -0.68 -0.48
N ALA A 83 -14.03 0.55 -0.86
CA ALA A 83 -13.28 1.25 -1.91
C ALA A 83 -11.85 1.56 -1.44
N ARG A 84 -11.69 1.90 -0.15
CA ARG A 84 -10.38 2.07 0.47
C ARG A 84 -9.55 0.80 0.51
N ALA A 85 -10.15 -0.30 0.95
CA ALA A 85 -9.49 -1.60 0.95
C ALA A 85 -8.99 -1.98 -0.46
N LEU A 86 -9.81 -1.74 -1.49
CA LEU A 86 -9.43 -2.01 -2.88
C LEU A 86 -8.33 -1.09 -3.39
N ASN A 87 -8.40 0.22 -3.10
CA ASN A 87 -7.35 1.17 -3.47
C ASN A 87 -6.03 0.85 -2.77
N GLN A 88 -6.08 0.41 -1.51
CA GLN A 88 -4.89 -0.02 -0.79
C GLN A 88 -4.25 -1.24 -1.45
N LEU A 89 -5.02 -2.29 -1.73
CA LEU A 89 -4.52 -3.48 -2.44
C LEU A 89 -3.98 -3.13 -3.83
N PHE A 90 -4.65 -2.22 -4.53
CA PHE A 90 -4.19 -1.72 -5.83
C PHE A 90 -2.83 -1.01 -5.73
N ALA A 91 -2.65 -0.13 -4.75
CA ALA A 91 -1.37 0.52 -4.50
C ALA A 91 -0.27 -0.51 -4.16
N THR A 92 -0.59 -1.51 -3.32
CA THR A 92 0.33 -2.61 -3.00
C THR A 92 0.73 -3.40 -4.25
N LEU A 93 -0.20 -3.66 -5.17
CA LEU A 93 0.10 -4.32 -6.44
C LEU A 93 1.03 -3.47 -7.33
N ILE A 94 0.80 -2.16 -7.40
CA ILE A 94 1.70 -1.24 -8.13
C ILE A 94 3.10 -1.30 -7.53
N VAL A 95 3.22 -1.16 -6.20
CA VAL A 95 4.52 -1.25 -5.51
C VAL A 95 5.19 -2.59 -5.78
N THR A 96 4.44 -3.68 -5.71
CA THR A 96 4.94 -5.03 -6.02
C THR A 96 5.48 -5.11 -7.44
N ALA A 97 4.71 -4.65 -8.43
CA ALA A 97 5.15 -4.65 -9.82
C ALA A 97 6.41 -3.78 -10.01
N VAL A 98 6.46 -2.59 -9.40
CA VAL A 98 7.61 -1.70 -9.50
C VAL A 98 8.85 -2.33 -8.86
N VAL A 99 8.76 -2.87 -7.64
CA VAL A 99 9.89 -3.53 -6.96
C VAL A 99 10.36 -4.74 -7.75
N SER A 100 9.45 -5.56 -8.28
CA SER A 100 9.82 -6.76 -9.05
C SER A 100 10.41 -6.46 -10.43
N LEU A 101 10.05 -5.34 -11.05
CA LEU A 101 10.50 -4.97 -12.40
C LEU A 101 11.71 -4.03 -12.40
N ILE A 102 11.95 -3.30 -11.31
CA ILE A 102 13.14 -2.47 -11.16
C ILE A 102 14.37 -3.37 -11.05
N GLN A 103 15.32 -3.13 -11.96
CA GLN A 103 16.66 -3.68 -11.83
C GLN A 103 17.45 -2.88 -10.80
N PRO A 104 18.25 -3.54 -9.94
CA PRO A 104 19.13 -2.84 -9.03
C PRO A 104 20.12 -1.97 -9.81
N THR A 105 20.52 -0.83 -9.24
CA THR A 105 21.41 0.13 -9.91
C THR A 105 22.90 -0.20 -9.75
N ILE A 106 23.22 -1.47 -9.44
CA ILE A 106 24.58 -1.96 -9.19
C ILE A 106 24.99 -2.96 -10.26
#